data_AF-F8PF89-F1
#
_entry.id   AF-F8PF89-F1
#
_cell.length_a   1.000
_cell.length_b   1.000
_cell.length_c   1.000
_cell.angle_alpha   90.00
_cell.angle_beta   90.00
_cell.angle_gamma   90.00
#
_symmetry.space_group_name_H-M   'P 1'
#
loop_
_entity.id
_entity.type
_entity.pdbx_description
1 polymer ?
#
loop_
_entity_poly.entity_id
_entity_poly.type
_entity_poly.pdbx_seq_one_letter_code
_entity_poly.pdbx_strand_id
1 'polypeptide(L)'
;MHRETIHASPSWRRGPSWHDCVFFKRDPMLTRMQGLDVVRILLFFSFTFQDLLYPCALVHWFSKVQEWPDNLTSMWMVSPDFNEDLSPTTEVIHLDCILWATHLLPVFGDDRISWQILFHNSLDAFASFYVNKFIDHHTFGLAS
;
A
#
# COMPACT_ATOMS: atom_id res chain seq x y z
N MET A 1 3.97 6.57 -23.85
CA MET A 1 3.67 7.32 -22.61
C MET A 1 2.85 6.41 -21.73
N HIS A 2 3.44 5.87 -20.66
CA HIS A 2 2.69 5.11 -19.66
C HIS A 2 2.10 6.12 -18.67
N ARG A 3 0.80 6.03 -18.39
CA ARG A 3 0.12 6.87 -17.39
C ARG A 3 -0.57 5.94 -16.40
N GLU A 4 -0.24 6.08 -15.14
CA GLU A 4 -0.91 5.42 -14.03
C GLU A 4 -1.87 6.41 -13.37
N THR A 5 -2.95 5.92 -12.76
CA THR A 5 -3.88 6.74 -11.97
C THR A 5 -4.12 6.04 -10.64
N ILE A 6 -3.82 6.75 -9.56
CA ILE A 6 -3.92 6.26 -8.19
C ILE A 6 -5.11 6.96 -7.53
N HIS A 7 -5.93 6.21 -6.83
CA HIS A 7 -7.20 6.66 -6.28
C HIS A 7 -7.18 6.69 -4.75
N ALA A 8 -7.71 7.78 -4.20
CA ALA A 8 -8.10 7.88 -2.81
C ALA A 8 -9.44 8.62 -2.75
N SER A 9 -10.54 7.85 -2.83
CA SER A 9 -11.90 8.37 -2.93
C SER A 9 -12.76 7.83 -1.79
N PRO A 10 -13.33 8.70 -0.93
CA PRO A 10 -14.21 8.25 0.15
C PRO A 10 -15.54 7.65 -0.35
N SER A 11 -15.93 7.91 -1.60
CA SER A 11 -17.06 7.24 -2.26
C SER A 11 -16.83 7.14 -3.76
N TRP A 12 -16.68 5.91 -4.26
CA TRP A 12 -16.50 5.67 -5.68
C TRP A 12 -17.81 5.27 -6.37
N ARG A 13 -18.22 6.03 -7.41
CA ARG A 13 -19.46 5.78 -8.18
C ARG A 13 -20.72 5.63 -7.30
N ARG A 14 -20.85 6.46 -6.26
CA ARG A 14 -21.91 6.39 -5.22
C ARG A 14 -21.89 5.09 -4.41
N GLY A 15 -20.76 4.40 -4.40
CA GLY A 15 -20.49 3.19 -3.65
C GLY A 15 -19.51 3.43 -2.51
N PRO A 16 -18.89 2.35 -1.99
CA PRO A 16 -17.94 2.40 -0.90
C PRO A 16 -16.65 3.15 -1.29
N SER A 17 -15.83 3.46 -0.30
CA SER A 17 -14.53 4.09 -0.50
C SER A 17 -13.59 3.21 -1.32
N TRP A 18 -12.70 3.85 -2.08
CA TRP A 18 -11.61 3.22 -2.82
C TRP A 18 -10.30 3.92 -2.48
N HIS A 19 -9.38 3.17 -1.88
CA HIS A 19 -8.06 3.62 -1.49
C HIS A 19 -7.02 2.65 -2.05
N ASP A 20 -6.20 3.12 -3.00
CA ASP A 20 -5.15 2.33 -3.63
C ASP A 20 -3.93 2.15 -2.72
N CYS A 21 -3.22 1.04 -2.90
CA CYS A 21 -1.92 0.80 -2.30
C CYS A 21 -0.81 1.18 -3.28
N VAL A 22 0.30 1.68 -2.76
CA VAL A 22 1.47 2.10 -3.54
C VAL A 22 2.77 1.68 -2.88
N PHE A 23 3.83 1.60 -3.69
CA PHE A 23 5.19 1.55 -3.17
C PHE A 23 5.66 2.94 -2.74
N PHE A 24 6.15 3.01 -1.52
CA PHE A 24 6.81 4.17 -0.93
C PHE A 24 8.33 3.99 -0.99
N LYS A 25 9.04 5.01 -1.48
CA LYS A 25 10.50 5.01 -1.53
C LYS A 25 11.08 5.40 -0.16
N ARG A 26 11.57 4.40 0.59
CA ARG A 26 12.12 4.57 1.94
C ARG A 26 13.62 4.89 1.92
N ASP A 27 14.41 4.01 1.30
CA ASP A 27 15.87 4.15 1.25
C ASP A 27 16.35 4.10 -0.21
N PRO A 28 16.89 5.21 -0.77
CA PRO A 28 17.38 5.25 -2.13
C PRO A 28 18.65 4.41 -2.36
N MET A 29 19.36 4.00 -1.30
CA MET A 29 20.58 3.19 -1.39
C MET A 29 20.28 1.69 -1.54
N LEU A 30 19.08 1.27 -1.12
CA LEU A 30 18.63 -0.10 -1.24
C LEU A 30 17.84 -0.28 -2.54
N THR A 31 18.00 -1.45 -3.16
CA THR A 31 17.31 -1.77 -4.40
C THR A 31 16.03 -2.53 -4.14
N ARG A 32 15.03 -2.35 -5.02
CA ARG A 32 13.80 -3.17 -5.02
C ARG A 32 13.07 -3.07 -3.67
N MET A 33 12.28 -4.08 -3.32
CA MET A 33 11.50 -4.13 -2.08
C MET A 33 12.29 -3.96 -0.79
N GLN A 34 13.62 -4.12 -0.78
CA GLN A 34 14.43 -3.82 0.39
C GLN A 34 14.40 -2.31 0.71
N GLY A 35 14.46 -1.46 -0.32
CA GLY A 35 14.39 0.00 -0.21
C GLY A 35 12.99 0.60 -0.29
N LEU A 36 11.97 -0.24 -0.46
CA LEU A 36 10.58 0.17 -0.59
C LEU A 36 9.74 -0.32 0.58
N ASP A 37 8.78 0.48 0.97
CA ASP A 37 7.68 0.07 1.84
C ASP A 37 6.36 0.12 1.06
N VAL A 38 5.30 -0.43 1.65
CA VAL A 38 3.96 -0.38 1.07
C VAL A 38 3.09 0.52 1.94
N VAL A 39 2.28 1.34 1.29
CA VAL A 39 1.33 2.20 1.98
C VAL A 39 -0.02 2.20 1.26
N ARG A 40 -1.11 2.38 2.00
CA ARG A 40 -2.45 2.63 1.46
C ARG A 40 -2.74 4.12 1.52
N ILE A 41 -3.16 4.72 0.41
CA ILE A 41 -3.44 6.15 0.35
C ILE A 41 -4.85 6.43 0.82
N LEU A 42 -4.99 7.22 1.89
CA LEU A 42 -6.27 7.59 2.48
C LEU A 42 -6.80 8.91 1.91
N LEU A 43 -5.92 9.85 1.59
CA LEU A 43 -6.29 11.18 1.09
C LEU A 43 -5.15 11.81 0.30
N PHE A 44 -5.48 12.49 -0.79
CA PHE A 44 -4.59 13.44 -1.47
C PHE A 44 -4.97 14.87 -1.10
N PHE A 45 -3.98 15.70 -0.78
CA PHE A 45 -4.18 17.12 -0.48
C PHE A 45 -2.92 17.93 -0.81
N SER A 46 -3.02 19.25 -0.77
CA SER A 46 -1.86 20.13 -0.85
C SER A 46 -2.02 21.31 0.07
N PHE A 47 -0.90 21.89 0.50
CA PHE A 47 -0.88 23.11 1.28
C PHE A 47 0.31 23.98 0.86
N THR A 48 0.22 25.28 1.14
CA THR A 48 1.32 26.23 0.87
C THR A 48 2.02 26.58 2.16
N PHE A 49 3.35 26.48 2.18
CA PHE A 49 4.18 26.91 3.29
C PHE A 49 5.40 27.63 2.73
N GLN A 50 5.72 28.83 3.25
CA GLN A 50 6.82 29.67 2.74
C GLN A 50 6.79 29.85 1.20
N ASP A 51 5.60 30.17 0.66
CA ASP A 51 5.34 30.35 -0.78
C ASP A 51 5.63 29.12 -1.67
N LEU A 52 5.87 27.95 -1.07
CA LEU A 52 6.02 26.69 -1.79
C LEU A 52 4.76 25.83 -1.62
N LEU A 53 4.24 25.30 -2.73
CA LEU A 53 3.14 24.34 -2.75
C LEU A 53 3.69 22.94 -2.48
N TYR A 54 3.16 22.27 -1.45
CA TYR A 54 3.51 20.91 -1.09
C TYR A 54 2.37 19.97 -1.45
N PRO A 55 2.49 19.16 -2.52
CA PRO A 55 1.56 18.07 -2.78
C PRO A 55 1.83 16.90 -1.84
N CYS A 56 0.80 16.44 -1.15
CA CYS A 56 0.90 15.44 -0.09
C CYS A 56 -0.16 14.35 -0.19
N ALA A 57 0.12 13.24 0.48
CA ALA A 57 -0.83 12.18 0.74
C ALA A 57 -0.84 11.85 2.24
N LEU A 58 -2.02 11.61 2.80
CA LEU A 58 -2.17 10.90 4.07
C LEU A 58 -2.21 9.41 3.77
N VAL A 59 -1.36 8.63 4.43
CA VAL A 59 -1.23 7.20 4.17
C VAL A 59 -1.36 6.37 5.43
N HIS A 60 -1.71 5.09 5.28
CA HIS A 60 -1.62 4.05 6.30
C HIS A 60 -0.49 3.07 5.92
N TRP A 61 0.42 2.82 6.87
CA TRP A 61 1.62 2.03 6.66
C TRP A 61 1.38 0.52 6.64
N PHE A 62 2.18 -0.19 5.86
CA PHE A 62 2.30 -1.64 5.89
C PHE A 62 3.76 -2.03 6.08
N SER A 63 4.09 -2.72 7.17
CA SER A 63 5.43 -3.23 7.43
C SER A 63 5.66 -4.61 6.82
N LYS A 64 6.89 -4.84 6.34
CA LYS A 64 7.36 -6.16 5.90
C LYS A 64 7.30 -7.13 7.08
N VAL A 65 6.68 -8.29 6.88
CA VAL A 65 6.56 -9.34 7.91
C VAL A 65 7.91 -10.00 8.22
N GLN A 66 8.81 -10.01 7.23
CA GLN A 66 10.13 -10.62 7.30
C GLN A 66 11.10 -9.89 6.37
N GLU A 67 12.40 -10.10 6.56
CA GLU A 67 13.46 -9.42 5.80
C GLU A 67 13.62 -9.90 4.35
N TRP A 68 13.00 -11.03 4.00
CA TRP A 68 13.15 -11.71 2.70
C TRP A 68 11.79 -12.11 2.13
N PRO A 69 11.66 -12.40 0.83
CA PRO A 69 10.43 -12.96 0.27
C PRO A 69 10.06 -14.31 0.90
N ASP A 70 8.78 -14.65 0.90
CA ASP A 70 8.29 -15.95 1.32
C ASP A 70 8.91 -17.08 0.46
N ASN A 71 9.35 -18.16 1.09
CA ASN A 71 10.11 -19.21 0.41
C ASN A 71 9.29 -19.99 -0.63
N LEU A 72 7.96 -20.11 -0.43
CA LEU A 72 7.11 -20.90 -1.31
C LEU A 72 6.65 -20.09 -2.53
N THR A 73 6.20 -18.87 -2.30
CA THR A 73 5.63 -17.99 -3.32
C THR A 73 6.67 -17.08 -3.95
N SER A 74 7.82 -16.90 -3.31
CA SER A 74 8.83 -15.89 -3.65
C SER A 74 8.24 -14.47 -3.68
N MET A 75 7.19 -14.19 -2.91
CA MET A 75 6.56 -12.86 -2.79
C MET A 75 6.86 -12.24 -1.43
N TRP A 76 6.96 -10.92 -1.39
CA TRP A 76 7.10 -10.18 -0.13
C TRP A 76 5.77 -10.20 0.63
N MET A 77 5.84 -10.42 1.94
CA MET A 77 4.69 -10.32 2.84
C MET A 77 4.73 -9.00 3.60
N VAL A 78 3.59 -8.32 3.67
CA VAL A 78 3.40 -7.09 4.42
C VAL A 78 2.16 -7.18 5.32
N SER A 79 2.15 -6.48 6.44
CA SER A 79 1.01 -6.38 7.35
C SER A 79 0.67 -4.91 7.62
N PRO A 80 -0.60 -4.53 7.74
CA PRO A 80 -0.98 -3.17 8.11
C PRO A 80 -0.47 -2.83 9.52
N ASP A 81 0.05 -1.62 9.67
CA ASP A 81 0.60 -1.15 10.93
C ASP A 81 -0.48 -0.48 11.78
N PHE A 82 -0.46 -0.75 13.09
CA PHE A 82 -1.36 -0.14 14.06
C PHE A 82 -0.57 0.43 15.24
N ASN A 83 -1.08 1.53 15.81
CA ASN A 83 -0.60 2.09 17.06
C ASN A 83 -1.02 1.22 18.25
N GLU A 84 -0.52 1.54 19.45
CA GLU A 84 -0.87 0.82 20.70
C GLU A 84 -2.38 0.82 21.01
N ASP A 85 -3.11 1.85 20.56
CA ASP A 85 -4.56 1.99 20.70
C ASP A 85 -5.37 1.30 19.60
N LEU A 86 -4.71 0.52 18.73
CA LEU A 86 -5.28 -0.16 17.57
C LEU A 86 -5.78 0.78 16.45
N SER A 87 -5.46 2.07 16.51
CA SER A 87 -5.69 2.97 15.37
C SER A 87 -4.66 2.70 14.25
N PRO A 88 -5.03 2.87 12.97
CA PRO A 88 -4.09 2.74 11.86
C PRO A 88 -2.89 3.68 12.02
N THR A 89 -1.67 3.17 11.82
CA THR A 89 -0.47 4.02 11.82
C THR A 89 -0.46 4.88 10.57
N THR A 90 -0.76 6.17 10.71
CA THR A 90 -0.85 7.09 9.57
C THR A 90 0.21 8.18 9.57
N GLU A 91 0.63 8.60 8.38
CA GLU A 91 1.59 9.68 8.19
C GLU A 91 1.28 10.53 6.95
N VAL A 92 1.73 11.78 6.96
CA VAL A 92 1.70 12.65 5.77
C VAL A 92 3.03 12.51 5.03
N ILE A 93 2.95 12.08 3.76
CA ILE A 93 4.12 11.95 2.88
C ILE A 93 4.02 12.94 1.72
N HIS A 94 5.17 13.34 1.17
CA HIS A 94 5.23 14.07 -0.09
C HIS A 94 4.96 13.13 -1.27
N LEU A 95 4.27 13.61 -2.33
CA LEU A 95 3.93 12.75 -3.46
C LEU A 95 5.15 12.20 -4.21
N ASP A 96 6.29 12.90 -4.19
CA ASP A 96 7.53 12.44 -4.83
C ASP A 96 8.12 11.16 -4.22
N CYS A 97 7.65 10.77 -3.03
CA CYS A 97 8.03 9.51 -2.41
C CYS A 97 7.23 8.31 -2.94
N ILE A 98 6.13 8.56 -3.67
CA ILE A 98 5.31 7.50 -4.26
C ILE A 98 5.95 7.05 -5.57
N LEU A 99 6.24 5.76 -5.67
CA LEU A 99 6.81 5.17 -6.87
C LEU A 99 5.70 4.75 -7.85
N TRP A 100 5.01 3.63 -7.58
CA TRP A 100 3.95 3.04 -8.42
C TRP A 100 2.85 2.40 -7.56
N ALA A 101 1.68 2.15 -8.13
CA ALA A 101 0.65 1.36 -7.45
C ALA A 101 1.13 -0.08 -7.23
N THR A 102 0.60 -0.70 -6.19
CA THR A 102 0.88 -2.10 -5.86
C THR A 102 -0.40 -2.81 -5.49
N HIS A 103 -0.50 -4.08 -5.91
CA HIS A 103 -1.64 -4.92 -5.62
C HIS A 103 -1.30 -5.88 -4.48
N LEU A 104 -2.16 -5.93 -3.47
CA LEU A 104 -2.01 -6.80 -2.31
C LEU A 104 -2.97 -8.00 -2.40
N LEU A 105 -2.44 -9.20 -2.24
CA LEU A 105 -3.21 -10.45 -2.16
C LEU A 105 -3.30 -10.87 -0.68
N PRO A 106 -4.50 -11.14 -0.14
CA PRO A 106 -4.60 -11.57 1.24
C PRO A 106 -3.90 -12.91 1.48
N VAL A 107 -3.20 -13.02 2.61
CA VAL A 107 -2.71 -14.31 3.10
C VAL A 107 -3.86 -15.00 3.81
N PHE A 108 -4.28 -16.16 3.30
CA PHE A 108 -5.34 -16.95 3.90
C PHE A 108 -4.76 -17.85 5.01
N GLY A 109 -5.44 -17.87 6.16
CA GLY A 109 -5.23 -18.88 7.20
C GLY A 109 -6.15 -20.09 7.01
N ASP A 110 -6.28 -20.88 8.08
CA ASP A 110 -7.17 -22.06 8.10
C ASP A 110 -8.65 -21.70 8.35
N ASP A 111 -8.91 -20.45 8.74
CA ASP A 111 -10.24 -19.96 9.04
C ASP A 111 -11.11 -19.81 7.79
N ARG A 112 -12.43 -19.99 7.99
CA ARG A 112 -13.40 -19.72 6.93
C ARG A 112 -13.47 -18.22 6.67
N ILE A 113 -13.29 -17.84 5.40
CA ILE A 113 -13.47 -16.46 4.94
C ILE A 113 -14.93 -16.05 5.18
N SER A 114 -15.13 -14.92 5.87
CA SER A 114 -16.46 -14.37 6.11
C SER A 114 -17.12 -13.91 4.82
N TRP A 115 -18.41 -14.22 4.65
CA TRP A 115 -19.24 -13.73 3.53
C TRP A 115 -19.44 -12.20 3.53
N GLN A 116 -19.04 -11.52 4.59
CA GLN A 116 -19.10 -10.06 4.72
C GLN A 116 -17.87 -9.36 4.10
N ILE A 117 -16.84 -10.13 3.70
CA ILE A 117 -15.68 -9.60 2.98
C ILE A 117 -16.10 -9.31 1.54
N LEU A 118 -15.98 -8.04 1.17
CA LEU A 118 -16.29 -7.47 -0.12
C LEU A 118 -15.02 -6.81 -0.67
N PHE A 119 -15.07 -6.37 -1.93
CA PHE A 119 -13.89 -5.77 -2.59
C PHE A 119 -13.35 -4.50 -1.90
N HIS A 120 -14.17 -3.79 -1.11
CA HIS A 120 -13.81 -2.50 -0.52
C HIS A 120 -13.27 -2.58 0.90
N ASN A 121 -13.55 -3.67 1.62
CA ASN A 121 -13.07 -3.90 3.01
C ASN A 121 -12.05 -5.06 3.08
N SER A 122 -11.66 -5.62 1.95
CA SER A 122 -10.69 -6.74 1.91
C SER A 122 -9.34 -6.36 2.51
N LEU A 123 -8.84 -5.15 2.27
CA LEU A 123 -7.58 -4.67 2.85
C LEU A 123 -7.63 -4.50 4.38
N ASP A 124 -8.83 -4.45 4.96
CA ASP A 124 -9.06 -4.30 6.39
C ASP A 124 -9.42 -5.64 7.07
N ALA A 125 -9.61 -6.71 6.29
CA ALA A 125 -10.15 -7.98 6.75
C ALA A 125 -9.09 -9.06 7.02
N PHE A 126 -7.84 -8.86 6.58
CA PHE A 126 -6.76 -9.83 6.72
C PHE A 126 -5.58 -9.23 7.48
N ALA A 127 -4.89 -10.08 8.24
CA ALA A 127 -3.75 -9.67 9.05
C ALA A 127 -2.48 -9.39 8.23
N SER A 128 -2.34 -10.04 7.07
CA SER A 128 -1.17 -9.90 6.21
C SER A 128 -1.51 -10.16 4.74
N PHE A 129 -0.62 -9.67 3.87
CA PHE A 129 -0.81 -9.67 2.43
C PHE A 129 0.50 -9.99 1.69
N TYR A 130 0.41 -10.71 0.58
CA TYR A 130 1.47 -10.80 -0.40
C TYR A 130 1.45 -9.61 -1.35
N VAL A 131 2.61 -9.03 -1.62
CA VAL A 131 2.81 -8.07 -2.70
C VAL A 131 2.78 -8.83 -4.02
N ASN A 132 1.74 -8.59 -4.82
CA ASN A 132 1.52 -9.31 -6.08
C ASN A 132 2.50 -8.84 -7.17
N LYS A 133 3.68 -9.42 -7.19
CA LYS A 133 4.71 -9.12 -8.19
C LYS A 133 4.34 -9.50 -9.63
N PHE A 134 3.23 -10.19 -9.85
CA PHE A 134 2.81 -10.65 -11.18
C PHE A 134 1.71 -9.78 -11.81
N ILE A 135 1.26 -8.73 -11.13
CA ILE A 135 0.21 -7.84 -11.66
C ILE A 135 0.66 -7.11 -12.94
N ASP A 136 1.94 -6.74 -13.01
CA ASP A 136 2.57 -6.12 -14.17
C ASP A 136 4.10 -6.28 -14.14
N HIS A 137 4.75 -5.87 -15.23
CA HIS A 137 6.21 -5.94 -15.40
C HIS A 137 7.00 -5.00 -14.47
N HIS A 138 6.38 -3.91 -14.04
CA HIS A 138 6.95 -2.88 -13.19
C HIS A 138 7.12 -3.40 -11.77
N THR A 139 6.02 -3.90 -11.20
CA THR A 139 5.96 -4.58 -9.91
C THR A 139 6.84 -5.83 -9.89
N PHE A 140 6.89 -6.59 -11.00
CA PHE A 140 7.78 -7.76 -11.10
C PHE A 140 9.24 -7.37 -10.87
N GLY A 141 9.72 -6.30 -11.50
CA GLY A 141 11.10 -5.84 -11.32
C GLY A 141 11.39 -5.30 -9.91
N LEU A 142 10.40 -4.68 -9.27
CA LEU A 142 10.54 -4.11 -7.93
C LEU A 142 10.42 -5.15 -6.82
N ALA A 143 9.58 -6.16 -6.97
CA ALA A 143 9.24 -7.13 -5.93
C ALA A 143 9.86 -8.53 -6.14
N SER A 144 10.85 -8.64 -7.03
CA SER A 144 11.64 -9.87 -7.25
C SER A 144 12.98 -9.90 -6.54
#